data_AF-A0A9E1HXN9-F1
#
_entry.id   AF-A0A9E1HXN9-F1
#
_cell.length_a   1.000
_cell.length_b   1.000
_cell.length_c   1.000
_cell.angle_alpha   90.00
_cell.angle_beta   90.00
_cell.angle_gamma   90.00
#
_symmetry.space_group_name_H-M   'P 1'
#
loop_
_entity.id
_entity.type
_entity.pdbx_description
1 polymer ?
#
loop_
_entity_poly.entity_id
_entity_poly.type
_entity_poly.pdbx_seq_one_letter_code
_entity_poly.pdbx_strand_id
1 'polypeptide(L)' 'MNDPPRMTEAQLRRVRRLIRSLCANCNGGNCLLLDDGYEPCPCPQMLTCSVLCRYFRAAVLPADRELQAEVMT' A
#
# COMPACT_ATOMS: atom_id res chain seq x y z
N MET A 1 10.23 -18.94 -2.65
CA MET A 1 9.58 -17.68 -2.26
C MET A 1 8.76 -17.27 -3.46
N ASN A 2 7.44 -17.23 -3.36
CA ASN A 2 6.62 -16.73 -4.47
C ASN A 2 6.83 -15.23 -4.58
N ASP A 3 7.01 -14.74 -5.79
CA ASP A 3 7.14 -13.32 -6.05
C ASP A 3 5.89 -12.58 -5.57
N PRO A 4 6.04 -11.37 -4.99
CA PRO A 4 4.90 -10.58 -4.56
C PRO A 4 4.01 -10.22 -5.76
N PRO A 5 2.67 -10.19 -5.58
CA PRO A 5 1.77 -9.76 -6.65
C PRO A 5 2.14 -8.38 -7.17
N ARG A 6 1.93 -8.13 -8.46
CA ARG A 6 2.27 -6.87 -9.12
C ARG A 6 1.01 -6.14 -9.58
N MET A 7 1.08 -4.82 -9.47
CA MET A 7 0.04 -3.88 -9.90
C MET A 7 0.47 -3.19 -11.19
N THR A 8 -0.51 -2.84 -12.02
CA THR A 8 -0.34 -1.83 -13.06
C THR A 8 -0.25 -0.43 -12.45
N GLU A 9 0.23 0.56 -13.20
CA GLU A 9 0.24 1.96 -12.72
C GLU A 9 -1.18 2.48 -12.43
N ALA A 10 -2.19 1.99 -13.14
CA ALA A 10 -3.60 2.34 -12.89
C ALA A 10 -4.07 1.84 -11.51
N GLN A 11 -3.73 0.59 -11.18
CA GLN A 11 -3.99 0.00 -9.87
C GLN A 11 -3.18 0.71 -8.77
N LEU A 12 -1.92 1.06 -9.02
CA LEU A 12 -1.10 1.82 -8.07
C LEU A 12 -1.72 3.19 -7.73
N ARG A 13 -2.32 3.88 -8.70
CA ARG A 13 -3.08 5.11 -8.42
C ARG A 13 -4.27 4.87 -7.49
N ARG A 14 -5.01 3.76 -7.65
CA ARG A 14 -6.10 3.37 -6.73
C ARG A 14 -5.54 3.06 -5.34
N VAL A 15 -4.47 2.28 -5.25
CA VAL A 15 -3.79 1.94 -4.00
C VAL A 15 -3.28 3.17 -3.26
N ARG A 16 -2.68 4.15 -3.95
CA ARG A 16 -2.26 5.41 -3.35
C ARG A 16 -3.42 6.17 -2.70
N ARG A 17 -4.60 6.17 -3.32
CA ARG A 17 -5.81 6.77 -2.72
C ARG A 17 -6.26 6.00 -1.48
N LEU A 18 -6.38 4.67 -1.58
CA LEU A 18 -6.78 3.80 -0.46
C LEU A 18 -5.84 3.94 0.74
N ILE A 19 -4.52 3.94 0.51
CA ILE A 19 -3.54 4.10 1.58
C ILE A 19 -3.70 5.45 2.26
N ARG A 20 -3.81 6.54 1.50
CA ARG A 20 -4.00 7.89 2.07
C ARG A 20 -5.31 8.03 2.84
N SER A 21 -6.37 7.31 2.44
CA SER A 21 -7.68 7.45 3.07
C SER A 21 -7.93 6.49 4.23
N LEU A 22 -7.36 5.28 4.19
CA LEU A 22 -7.75 4.19 5.10
C LEU A 22 -6.59 3.58 5.89
N CYS A 23 -5.34 3.78 5.47
CA CYS A 23 -4.21 3.16 6.17
C CYS A 23 -3.93 3.93 7.48
N ALA A 24 -4.24 3.31 8.61
CA ALA A 24 -3.94 3.88 9.94
C ALA A 24 -2.46 4.19 10.17
N ASN A 25 -1.55 3.53 9.43
CA ASN A 25 -0.12 3.76 9.49
C ASN A 25 0.38 4.79 8.47
N CYS A 26 -0.51 5.44 7.71
CA CYS A 26 -0.15 6.46 6.73
C CYS A 26 -0.66 7.84 7.16
N ASN A 27 0.27 8.79 7.33
CA ASN A 27 -0.05 10.19 7.57
C ASN A 27 0.60 11.07 6.51
N GLY A 28 -0.19 11.82 5.75
CA GLY A 28 0.35 12.70 4.69
C GLY A 28 1.12 11.98 3.57
N GLY A 29 1.00 10.65 3.45
CA GLY A 29 1.81 9.83 2.53
C GLY A 29 3.05 9.19 3.15
N ASN A 30 3.34 9.45 4.42
CA ASN A 30 4.45 8.88 5.17
C ASN A 30 3.98 7.72 6.06
N CYS A 31 4.82 6.69 6.20
CA CYS A 31 4.55 5.51 7.00
C CYS A 31 5.02 5.70 8.44
N LEU A 32 4.08 5.93 9.35
CA LEU A 32 4.35 6.16 10.77
C LEU A 32 5.10 4.99 11.44
N LEU A 33 4.87 3.77 10.98
CA LEU A 33 5.51 2.57 11.53
C LEU A 33 7.00 2.45 11.15
N LEU A 34 7.41 3.10 10.05
CA LEU A 34 8.78 3.08 9.55
C LEU A 34 9.53 4.39 9.80
N ASP A 35 8.83 5.37 10.38
CA ASP A 35 9.43 6.63 10.79
C ASP A 35 10.33 6.37 12.00
N ASP A 36 11.63 6.66 11.84
CA ASP A 36 12.64 6.54 12.89
C ASP A 36 12.84 7.85 13.67
N GLY A 37 12.08 8.90 13.33
CA GLY A 37 12.13 10.20 13.95
C GLY A 37 13.19 11.15 13.41
N TYR A 38 13.99 10.74 12.41
CA TYR A 38 14.98 11.61 11.78
C TYR A 38 14.42 12.32 10.54
N GLU A 39 13.82 11.57 9.62
CA GLU A 39 13.19 12.11 8.41
C GLU A 39 11.85 11.41 8.13
N PRO A 40 10.85 12.11 7.56
CA PRO A 40 9.59 11.49 7.20
C PRO A 40 9.81 10.32 6.23
N CYS A 41 9.43 9.12 6.64
CA CYS A 41 9.58 7.92 5.81
C CYS A 41 8.38 7.79 4.85
N PRO A 42 8.53 7.94 3.51
CA PRO A 42 7.41 7.78 2.59
C PRO A 42 6.88 6.35 2.60
N CYS A 43 5.56 6.18 2.48
CA CYS A 43 4.96 4.84 2.50
C CYS A 43 5.51 3.96 1.35
N PRO A 44 6.24 2.86 1.63
CA PRO A 44 6.88 2.08 0.58
C PRO A 44 5.87 1.50 -0.43
N GLN A 45 4.68 1.11 0.05
CA GLN A 45 3.63 0.56 -0.80
C GLN A 45 3.07 1.56 -1.83
N MET A 46 3.26 2.86 -1.61
CA MET A 46 2.87 3.91 -2.57
C MET A 46 3.94 4.18 -3.64
N LEU A 47 5.15 3.68 -3.44
CA LEU A 47 6.31 3.91 -4.30
C LEU A 47 6.62 2.76 -5.26
N THR A 48 5.99 1.60 -5.07
CA THR A 48 6.26 0.39 -5.85
C THR A 48 4.99 -0.25 -6.40
N CYS A 49 5.10 -0.85 -7.58
CA CYS A 49 4.05 -1.67 -8.17
C CYS A 49 3.93 -3.06 -7.52
N SER A 50 4.90 -3.49 -6.71
CA SER A 50 4.81 -4.77 -6.00
C SER A 50 4.00 -4.63 -4.70
N VAL A 51 3.13 -5.59 -4.40
CA VAL A 51 2.39 -5.61 -3.12
C VAL A 51 3.27 -6.21 -2.02
N LEU A 52 4.05 -5.36 -1.36
CA LEU A 52 5.03 -5.75 -0.34
C LEU A 52 4.53 -5.53 1.10
N CYS A 53 3.67 -4.55 1.32
CA CYS A 53 3.22 -4.19 2.65
C CYS A 53 2.16 -5.19 3.14
N ARG A 54 2.54 -6.00 4.13
CA ARG A 54 1.66 -7.01 4.75
C ARG A 54 0.42 -6.37 5.40
N TYR A 55 0.59 -5.21 6.05
CA TYR A 55 -0.52 -4.47 6.66
C TYR A 55 -1.51 -3.99 5.59
N PHE A 56 -1.02 -3.39 4.51
CA PHE A 56 -1.87 -2.98 3.39
C PHE A 56 -2.70 -4.16 2.87
N ARG A 57 -2.06 -5.31 2.60
CA ARG A 57 -2.75 -6.50 2.09
C ARG A 57 -3.84 -7.02 3.03
N ALA A 58 -3.60 -7.00 4.34
CA ALA A 58 -4.52 -7.59 5.31
C ALA A 58 -5.63 -6.62 5.77
N ALA A 59 -5.33 -5.33 5.90
CA ALA A 59 -6.20 -4.37 6.58
C ALA A 59 -6.75 -3.26 5.66
N VAL A 60 -6.07 -2.93 4.56
CA VAL A 60 -6.44 -1.79 3.70
C VAL A 60 -7.02 -2.25 2.37
N LEU A 61 -6.32 -3.15 1.67
CA LEU A 61 -6.73 -3.67 0.36
C LEU A 61 -8.13 -4.30 0.38
N PRO A 62 -8.56 -5.05 1.43
CA PRO A 62 -9.90 -5.63 1.45
C PRO A 62 -11.07 -4.63 1.48
N ALA A 63 -10.80 -3.35 1.73
CA ALA A 63 -11.82 -2.30 1.62
C ALA A 63 -12.23 -2.03 0.16
N ASP A 64 -11.38 -2.37 -0.82
CA ASP A 64 -11.69 -2.33 -2.25
C ASP A 64 -11.60 -3.77 -2.81
N ARG A 65 -12.73 -4.49 -2.73
CA ARG A 65 -12.81 -5.91 -3.10
C ARG A 65 -12.50 -6.15 -4.58
N GLU A 66 -12.84 -5.21 -5.44
CA GLU A 66 -12.55 -5.31 -6.87
C GLU A 66 -11.04 -5.21 -7.10
N LEU A 67 -10.40 -4.17 -6.55
CA LEU A 67 -8.95 -4.02 -6.64
C LEU A 67 -8.21 -5.21 -6.00
N GLN A 68 -8.70 -5.72 -4.86
CA GLN A 68 -8.15 -6.92 -4.24
C GLN A 68 -8.20 -8.10 -5.21
N ALA A 69 -9.35 -8.35 -5.84
CA ALA A 69 -9.52 -9.45 -6.78
C ALA A 69 -8.62 -9.29 -8.01
N GLU A 70 -8.44 -8.06 -8.53
CA GLU A 70 -7.54 -7.81 -9.66
C GLU A 70 -6.06 -8.04 -9.32
N VAL A 71 -5.62 -7.62 -8.12
CA VAL A 71 -4.20 -7.58 -7.74
C VAL A 71 -3.72 -8.88 -7.09
N MET A 72 -4.60 -9.60 -6.39
CA MET A 72 -4.27 -10.82 -5.65
C MET A 72 -4.57 -12.11 -6.43
N THR A 73 -4.51 -12.04 -7.76
CA THR A 73 -4.69 -13.19 -8.67
C THR A 73 -3.52 -14.16 -8.65
#